data_AF-A0A9D9NLD7-F1
#
_entry.id   AF-A0A9D9NLD7-F1
#
_cell.length_a   1.000
_cell.length_b   1.000
_cell.length_c   1.000
_cell.angle_alpha   90.00
_cell.angle_beta   90.00
_cell.angle_gamma   90.00
#
_symmetry.space_group_name_H-M   'P 1'
#
loop_
_entity.id
_entity.type
_entity.pdbx_description
1 polymer ?
#
loop_
_entity_poly.entity_id
_entity_poly.type
_entity_poly.pdbx_seq_one_letter_code
_entity_poly.pdbx_strand_id
1 'polypeptide(L)'
;MITVCLSYFNPAAFRNICFVRSSLERIMELKDQLGSRFSVNILWDGVTFSPARIGDKPMQDFITVAESGEGTPLYLETVSTLLKDCRKVRIISGRLSGVEGRLVRIRKARRVMVDLPGDLAVATEYIRPECMEEIG
;
A
#
# COMPACT_ATOMS: atom_id res chain seq x y z
N MET A 1 15.23 -0.44 -6.67
CA MET A 1 14.43 -0.16 -7.88
C MET A 1 13.22 0.62 -7.41
N ILE A 2 12.96 1.78 -8.01
CA ILE A 2 12.11 2.82 -7.40
C ILE A 2 10.72 2.74 -8.01
N THR A 3 9.73 2.35 -7.20
CA THR A 3 8.36 2.26 -7.67
C THR A 3 7.66 3.62 -7.50
N VAL A 4 7.48 4.40 -8.58
CA VAL A 4 6.65 5.62 -8.63
C VAL A 4 5.71 5.62 -9.84
N CYS A 5 4.46 5.26 -9.60
CA CYS A 5 3.15 5.61 -10.23
C CYS A 5 2.82 5.84 -11.73
N LEU A 6 2.68 4.79 -12.58
CA LEU A 6 2.09 4.72 -13.97
C LEU A 6 2.02 3.23 -14.44
N SER A 7 1.20 2.40 -13.80
CA SER A 7 0.55 1.25 -14.44
C SER A 7 -0.83 1.07 -13.79
N TYR A 8 -1.84 0.87 -14.64
CA TYR A 8 -3.26 1.08 -14.34
C TYR A 8 -3.80 0.01 -13.39
N PHE A 9 -3.51 0.15 -12.09
CA PHE A 9 -4.12 -0.65 -11.03
C PHE A 9 -5.25 0.16 -10.41
N ASN A 10 -6.50 -0.15 -10.80
CA ASN A 10 -7.70 0.54 -10.32
C ASN A 10 -8.58 -0.40 -9.47
N PRO A 11 -8.23 -0.67 -8.20
CA PRO A 11 -9.25 -0.98 -7.22
C PRO A 11 -10.14 0.25 -7.12
N ALA A 12 -11.47 0.09 -7.18
CA ALA A 12 -12.45 1.18 -7.23
C ALA A 12 -12.31 2.30 -6.17
N ALA A 13 -11.43 2.12 -5.18
CA ALA A 13 -11.13 3.09 -4.13
C ALA A 13 -9.87 3.94 -4.32
N PHE A 14 -8.90 3.55 -5.17
CA PHE A 14 -7.72 4.37 -5.43
C PHE A 14 -7.85 5.11 -6.76
N ARG A 15 -8.93 5.88 -6.91
CA ARG A 15 -9.13 6.71 -8.11
C ARG A 15 -8.02 7.76 -8.19
N ASN A 16 -7.41 7.89 -9.36
CA ASN A 16 -6.36 8.86 -9.69
C ASN A 16 -4.97 8.60 -9.09
N ILE A 17 -4.69 7.37 -8.67
CA ILE A 17 -3.34 6.91 -8.29
C ILE A 17 -2.95 5.75 -9.22
N CYS A 18 -1.67 5.69 -9.56
CA CYS A 18 -1.09 4.66 -10.42
C CYS A 18 0.13 4.07 -9.71
N PHE A 19 0.73 2.93 -10.08
CA PHE A 19 2.05 2.48 -9.52
C PHE A 19 3.01 2.13 -10.68
N VAL A 20 4.19 2.77 -10.88
CA VAL A 20 5.24 2.39 -11.89
C VAL A 20 6.37 1.75 -11.12
N ARG A 21 6.97 0.69 -11.64
CA ARG A 21 8.32 0.26 -11.25
C ARG A 21 9.37 0.83 -12.23
N SER A 22 10.19 1.80 -11.81
CA SER A 22 11.18 2.47 -12.70
C SER A 22 12.40 3.03 -11.94
N SER A 23 13.21 3.86 -12.60
CA SER A 23 14.22 4.70 -11.95
C SER A 23 13.67 6.10 -11.70
N LEU A 24 14.27 6.85 -10.77
CA LEU A 24 13.80 8.18 -10.45
C LEU A 24 13.96 9.14 -11.64
N GLU A 25 15.09 9.03 -12.35
CA GLU A 25 15.43 9.83 -13.52
C GLU A 25 14.34 9.67 -14.58
N ARG A 26 13.98 8.42 -14.89
CA ARG A 26 12.95 8.11 -15.88
C ARG A 26 11.58 8.65 -15.49
N ILE A 27 11.25 8.64 -14.20
CA ILE A 27 9.97 9.18 -13.70
C ILE A 27 9.93 10.70 -13.79
N MET A 28 11.03 11.38 -13.48
CA MET A 28 11.11 12.84 -13.63
C MET A 28 10.99 13.27 -15.09
N GLU A 29 11.66 12.57 -16.00
CA GLU A 29 11.51 12.79 -17.45
C GLU A 29 10.06 12.58 -17.91
N LEU A 30 9.42 11.49 -17.47
CA LEU A 30 8.02 11.22 -17.80
C LEU A 30 7.08 12.30 -17.26
N LYS A 31 7.32 12.79 -16.03
CA LYS A 31 6.53 13.87 -15.45
C LYS A 31 6.68 15.16 -16.27
N ASP A 32 7.88 15.51 -16.70
CA ASP A 32 8.12 16.71 -17.52
C ASP A 32 7.40 16.61 -18.88
N GLN A 33 7.54 15.46 -19.55
CA GLN A 33 6.85 15.17 -20.81
C GLN A 33 5.32 15.24 -20.69
N LEU A 34 4.78 14.68 -19.61
CA LEU A 34 3.33 14.63 -19.36
C LEU A 34 2.78 15.94 -18.77
N GLY A 35 3.58 16.72 -18.07
CA GLY A 35 3.16 17.90 -17.29
C GLY A 35 2.57 19.02 -18.14
N SER A 36 2.88 19.05 -19.44
CA SER A 36 2.27 19.97 -20.40
C SER A 36 0.83 19.61 -20.79
N ARG A 37 0.44 18.33 -20.66
CA ARG A 37 -0.85 17.80 -21.12
C ARG A 37 -1.75 17.31 -19.98
N PHE A 38 -1.16 16.91 -18.85
CA PHE A 38 -1.87 16.29 -17.74
C PHE A 38 -1.34 16.81 -16.41
N SER A 39 -2.24 17.05 -15.45
CA SER A 39 -1.87 17.36 -14.07
C SER A 39 -1.41 16.10 -13.33
N VAL A 40 -0.17 15.68 -13.58
CA VAL A 40 0.44 14.53 -12.91
C VAL A 40 1.31 15.00 -11.75
N ASN A 41 0.96 14.60 -10.54
CA ASN A 41 1.75 14.86 -9.34
C ASN A 41 2.45 13.58 -8.87
N ILE A 42 3.71 13.74 -8.48
CA ILE A 42 4.46 12.69 -7.79
C ILE A 42 4.07 12.76 -6.32
N LEU A 43 3.82 11.60 -5.72
CA LEU A 43 3.67 11.50 -4.27
C LEU A 43 5.04 11.73 -3.63
N TRP A 44 5.11 12.72 -2.75
CA TRP A 44 6.32 13.04 -1.99
C TRP A 44 6.24 12.43 -0.62
N ASP A 45 7.35 11.88 -0.16
CA ASP A 45 7.53 11.52 1.23
C ASP A 45 7.80 12.80 2.05
N GLY A 46 6.90 13.10 2.98
CA GLY A 46 6.99 14.28 3.84
C GLY A 46 8.14 14.25 4.84
N VAL A 47 8.77 13.09 5.06
CA VAL A 47 9.92 12.94 5.98
C VAL A 47 11.23 13.16 5.22
N THR A 48 11.41 12.50 4.08
CA THR A 48 12.66 12.55 3.33
C THR A 48 12.71 13.67 2.28
N PHE A 49 11.60 14.38 2.08
CA PHE A 49 11.43 15.38 1.01
C PHE A 49 11.82 14.84 -0.37
N SER A 50 11.61 13.54 -0.58
CA SER A 50 11.95 12.85 -1.82
C SER A 50 10.71 12.15 -2.40
N PRO A 51 10.70 11.83 -3.71
CA PRO A 51 9.62 11.04 -4.29
C PRO A 51 9.44 9.74 -3.51
N ALA A 52 8.20 9.45 -3.11
CA ALA A 52 7.86 8.30 -2.30
C ALA A 52 8.39 7.01 -2.95
N ARG A 53 9.17 6.23 -2.19
CA ARG A 53 9.75 4.97 -2.66
C ARG A 53 9.09 3.82 -1.95
N ILE A 54 8.66 2.83 -2.73
CA ILE A 54 8.05 1.62 -2.19
C ILE A 54 8.99 0.45 -2.48
N GLY A 55 9.33 -0.31 -1.45
CA GLY A 55 10.11 -1.54 -1.59
C GLY A 55 9.31 -2.63 -2.31
N ASP A 56 10.01 -3.59 -2.94
CA ASP A 56 9.36 -4.65 -3.72
C ASP A 56 8.40 -5.49 -2.86
N LYS A 57 8.80 -5.86 -1.64
CA LYS A 57 7.97 -6.69 -0.74
C LYS A 57 6.67 -5.99 -0.29
N PRO A 58 6.69 -4.77 0.27
CA PRO A 58 5.45 -4.04 0.59
C PRO A 58 4.52 -3.84 -0.61
N MET A 59 5.07 -3.56 -1.81
CA MET A 59 4.26 -3.43 -3.03
C MET A 59 3.60 -4.75 -3.43
N GLN A 60 4.35 -5.85 -3.39
CA GLN A 60 3.82 -7.17 -3.70
C GLN A 60 2.72 -7.58 -2.73
N ASP A 61 2.90 -7.33 -1.44
CA ASP A 61 1.89 -7.59 -0.40
C ASP A 61 0.63 -6.76 -0.63
N PHE A 62 0.79 -5.48 -0.97
CA PHE A 62 -0.32 -4.58 -1.27
C PHE A 62 -1.13 -5.07 -2.47
N ILE A 63 -0.46 -5.44 -3.57
CA ILE A 63 -1.12 -6.00 -4.76
C ILE A 63 -1.84 -7.30 -4.41
N THR A 64 -1.18 -8.21 -3.68
CA THR A 64 -1.76 -9.50 -3.28
C THR A 64 -3.06 -9.32 -2.49
N VAL A 65 -3.08 -8.39 -1.53
CA VAL A 65 -4.29 -8.08 -0.75
C VAL A 65 -5.35 -7.40 -1.62
N ALA A 66 -4.96 -6.45 -2.46
CA ALA A 66 -5.90 -5.72 -3.31
C ALA A 66 -6.54 -6.61 -4.40
N GLU A 67 -5.81 -7.58 -4.95
CA GLU A 67 -6.29 -8.55 -5.95
C GLU A 67 -7.04 -9.74 -5.34
N SER A 68 -6.98 -9.91 -4.02
CA SER A 68 -7.67 -11.02 -3.36
C SER A 68 -9.19 -10.98 -3.51
N GLY A 69 -9.77 -9.81 -3.81
CA GLY A 69 -11.22 -9.56 -3.77
C GLY A 69 -11.76 -9.36 -2.35
N GLU A 70 -10.93 -9.63 -1.32
CA GLU A 70 -11.19 -9.44 0.11
C GLU A 70 -10.54 -8.14 0.64
N GLY A 71 -9.80 -7.42 -0.22
CA GLY A 71 -9.15 -6.17 0.14
C GLY A 71 -10.17 -5.04 0.31
N THR A 72 -10.34 -4.54 1.55
CA THR A 72 -11.01 -3.26 1.80
C THR A 72 -9.96 -2.14 1.82
N PRO A 73 -10.02 -1.19 0.87
CA PRO A 73 -9.13 -0.04 0.84
C PRO A 73 -9.46 0.92 1.99
N LEU A 74 -8.42 1.51 2.59
CA LEU A 74 -8.52 2.44 3.72
C LEU A 74 -7.84 3.77 3.37
N TYR A 75 -8.39 4.87 3.88
CA TYR A 75 -7.91 6.24 3.63
C TYR A 75 -7.24 6.86 4.87
N LEU A 76 -6.35 7.83 4.64
CA LEU A 76 -5.70 8.79 5.54
C LEU A 76 -6.21 8.90 6.98
N GLU A 77 -7.46 9.35 7.19
CA GLU A 77 -8.03 9.55 8.54
C GLU A 77 -8.20 8.22 9.30
N THR A 78 -8.46 7.14 8.56
CA THR A 78 -8.58 5.79 9.10
C THR A 78 -7.22 5.15 9.36
N VAL A 79 -6.22 5.42 8.51
CA VAL A 79 -4.89 4.85 8.67
C VAL A 79 -4.20 5.41 9.91
N SER A 80 -4.09 6.73 10.02
CA SER A 80 -3.43 7.40 11.17
C SER A 80 -4.01 7.02 12.54
N THR A 81 -5.33 6.79 12.62
CA THR A 81 -6.01 6.36 13.85
C THR A 81 -5.81 4.90 14.17
N LEU A 82 -5.74 4.03 13.15
CA LEU A 82 -5.50 2.59 13.33
C LEU A 82 -4.06 2.26 13.69
N LEU A 83 -3.10 3.13 13.36
CA LEU A 83 -1.67 2.86 13.52
C LEU A 83 -1.12 2.99 14.94
N LYS A 84 -1.90 3.52 15.89
CA LYS A 84 -1.48 3.58 17.29
C LYS A 84 -1.39 2.16 17.86
N ASP A 85 -0.20 1.78 18.32
CA ASP A 85 0.11 0.50 18.99
C ASP A 85 -0.19 -0.76 18.16
N CYS A 86 0.02 -0.69 16.85
CA CYS A 86 -0.12 -1.85 15.97
C CYS A 86 1.11 -2.77 16.02
N ARG A 87 0.85 -4.08 16.13
CA ARG A 87 1.87 -5.12 16.01
C ARG A 87 2.05 -5.50 14.54
N LYS A 88 3.29 -5.69 14.10
CA LYS A 88 3.55 -6.26 12.78
C LYS A 88 3.29 -7.75 12.82
N VAL A 89 2.70 -8.26 11.76
CA VAL A 89 2.32 -9.66 11.63
C VAL A 89 2.59 -10.16 10.22
N ARG A 90 2.79 -11.47 10.09
CA ARG A 90 2.81 -12.18 8.81
C ARG A 90 1.67 -13.19 8.78
N ILE A 91 0.98 -13.28 7.65
CA ILE A 91 0.00 -14.34 7.40
C ILE A 91 0.75 -15.61 7.03
N ILE A 92 0.50 -16.72 7.72
CA ILE A 92 1.23 -18.00 7.53
C ILE A 92 0.42 -19.06 6.78
N SER A 93 -0.85 -18.80 6.49
CA SER A 93 -1.73 -19.78 5.85
C SER A 93 -2.83 -19.14 4.99
N GLY A 94 -3.37 -19.90 4.05
CA GLY A 94 -4.41 -19.45 3.12
C GLY A 94 -3.86 -18.70 1.90
N ARG A 95 -4.77 -18.06 1.15
CA ARG A 95 -4.45 -17.37 -0.12
C ARG A 95 -3.49 -16.18 0.05
N LEU A 96 -3.46 -15.59 1.25
CA LEU A 96 -2.62 -14.45 1.59
C LEU A 96 -1.34 -14.86 2.35
N SER A 97 -0.98 -16.15 2.36
CA SER A 97 0.24 -16.59 3.03
C SER A 97 1.48 -15.87 2.52
N GLY A 98 2.34 -15.44 3.45
CA GLY A 98 3.53 -14.63 3.19
C GLY A 98 3.30 -13.12 3.22
N VAL A 99 2.05 -12.63 3.21
CA VAL A 99 1.74 -11.20 3.31
C VAL A 99 2.14 -10.69 4.70
N GLU A 100 2.89 -9.58 4.73
CA GLU A 100 3.28 -8.88 5.94
C GLU A 100 2.52 -7.56 6.07
N GLY A 101 2.18 -7.19 7.30
CA GLY A 101 1.47 -5.94 7.55
C GLY A 101 1.29 -5.69 9.03
N ARG A 102 0.37 -4.78 9.37
CA ARG A 102 0.05 -4.40 10.74
C ARG A 102 -1.31 -4.93 11.14
N LEU A 103 -1.38 -5.54 12.32
CA LEU A 103 -2.62 -6.07 12.88
C LEU A 103 -3.48 -4.93 13.39
N VAL A 104 -4.58 -4.65 12.69
CA VAL A 104 -5.54 -3.59 13.02
C VAL A 104 -6.89 -4.16 13.40
N ARG A 105 -7.69 -3.37 14.12
CA ARG A 105 -9.08 -3.73 14.46
C ARG A 105 -10.06 -2.79 13.76
N ILE A 106 -10.76 -3.31 12.76
CA ILE A 106 -11.74 -2.54 11.96
C ILE A 106 -13.11 -3.17 12.15
N ARG A 107 -14.10 -2.37 12.57
CA ARG A 107 -15.47 -2.85 12.87
C ARG A 107 -15.49 -4.11 13.75
N LYS A 108 -14.65 -4.13 14.80
CA LYS A 108 -14.44 -5.23 15.76
C LYS A 108 -13.76 -6.50 15.21
N ALA A 109 -13.49 -6.60 13.91
CA ALA A 109 -12.76 -7.71 13.29
C ALA A 109 -11.25 -7.42 13.25
N ARG A 110 -10.44 -8.47 13.43
CA ARG A 110 -8.97 -8.41 13.25
C ARG A 110 -8.64 -8.53 11.78
N ARG A 111 -7.85 -7.60 11.26
CA ARG A 111 -7.43 -7.56 9.86
C ARG A 111 -5.94 -7.27 9.78
N VAL A 112 -5.31 -7.70 8.71
CA VAL A 112 -3.94 -7.32 8.39
C VAL A 112 -4.01 -6.14 7.42
N MET A 113 -3.39 -5.03 7.81
CA MET A 113 -3.30 -3.83 6.99
C MET A 113 -1.90 -3.73 6.39
N VAL A 114 -1.84 -3.64 5.06
CA VAL A 114 -0.61 -3.33 4.32
C VAL A 114 -0.67 -1.85 3.97
N ASP A 115 0.21 -1.06 4.58
CA ASP A 115 0.35 0.37 4.31
C ASP A 115 1.55 0.67 3.41
N LEU A 116 1.38 1.71 2.61
CA LEU A 116 2.36 2.29 1.73
C LEU A 116 2.52 3.78 2.09
N PRO A 117 3.64 4.43 1.69
CA PRO A 117 3.82 5.87 1.81
C PRO A 117 2.64 6.66 1.22
N GLY A 118 2.42 7.87 1.75
CA GLY A 118 1.29 8.72 1.37
C GLY A 118 -0.05 8.24 1.88
N ASP A 119 -0.04 7.50 2.99
CA ASP A 119 -1.23 7.06 3.71
C ASP A 119 -2.19 6.20 2.87
N LEU A 120 -1.60 5.43 1.96
CA LEU A 120 -2.29 4.45 1.14
C LEU A 120 -2.24 3.11 1.85
N ALA A 121 -3.40 2.53 2.18
CA ALA A 121 -3.42 1.22 2.81
C ALA A 121 -4.56 0.34 2.30
N VAL A 122 -4.31 -0.95 2.26
CA VAL A 122 -5.33 -1.98 2.05
C VAL A 122 -5.39 -2.87 3.28
N ALA A 123 -6.59 -3.22 3.70
CA ALA A 123 -6.79 -4.21 4.75
C ALA A 123 -7.47 -5.44 4.19
N THR A 124 -7.05 -6.60 4.66
CA THR A 124 -7.72 -7.88 4.37
C THR A 124 -9.13 -7.90 4.92
N GLU A 125 -9.88 -8.94 4.59
CA GLU A 125 -11.01 -9.37 5.43
C GLU A 125 -10.52 -9.94 6.77
N TYR A 126 -11.46 -10.44 7.57
CA TYR A 126 -11.13 -11.05 8.85
C TYR A 126 -10.16 -12.22 8.67
N ILE A 127 -9.01 -12.15 9.35
CA ILE A 127 -8.05 -13.25 9.41
C ILE A 127 -8.14 -13.90 10.80
N ARG A 128 -8.24 -15.23 10.82
CA ARG A 128 -8.23 -16.00 12.07
C ARG A 128 -6.86 -15.87 12.77
N PRO A 129 -6.82 -15.76 14.12
CA PRO A 129 -5.56 -15.62 14.86
C PRO A 129 -4.53 -16.70 14.57
N GLU A 130 -4.96 -17.96 14.40
CA GLU A 130 -4.05 -19.08 14.11
C GLU A 130 -3.39 -18.98 12.73
N CYS A 131 -3.92 -18.14 11.83
CA CYS A 131 -3.39 -17.93 10.49
C CYS A 131 -2.31 -16.84 10.43
N MET A 132 -1.90 -16.28 11.58
CA MET A 132 -0.98 -15.16 11.67
C MET A 132 0.10 -15.40 12.73
N GLU A 133 1.30 -14.92 12.45
CA GLU A 133 2.41 -14.85 13.42
C GLU A 133 2.83 -13.38 13.62
N GLU A 134 3.34 -13.06 14.81
CA GLU A 134 3.90 -11.74 15.10
C GLU A 134 5.35 -11.66 14.60
N ILE A 135 5.69 -10.54 13.95
CA ILE A 135 7.04 -10.26 13.43
C ILE A 135 7.47 -8.87 13.93
N GLY A 136 8.77 -8.64 14.12
CA GLY A 136 9.31 -7.39 14.71
C GLY A 136 9.20 -6.15 13.82
#